data_AF-A0A7W7ZM43-F1
#
_entry.id   AF-A0A7W7ZM43-F1
#
_cell.length_a   1.000
_cell.length_b   1.000
_cell.length_c   1.000
_cell.angle_alpha   90.00
_cell.angle_beta   90.00
_cell.angle_gamma   90.00
#
_symmetry.space_group_name_H-M   'P 1'
#
loop_
_entity.id
_entity.type
_entity.pdbx_description
1 polymer ?
#
loop_
_entity_poly.entity_id
_entity_poly.type
_entity_poly.pdbx_seq_one_letter_code
_entity_poly.pdbx_strand_id
1 'polypeptide(L)' 'MRGRLSDASIVYLFPKGKGAACAHGLELLFAFMIERPTDFTFLEPDDFLRMDSSGFIGISEWDDFARHYTTCGLCHG' A
#
# COMPACT_ATOMS: atom_id res chain seq x y z
N MET A 1 8.89 19.55 7.28
CA MET A 1 9.89 18.49 7.00
C MET A 1 9.22 17.47 6.09
N ARG A 2 9.53 17.47 4.79
CA ARG A 2 9.10 16.41 3.87
C ARG A 2 10.04 15.22 4.10
N GLY A 3 9.69 14.36 5.06
CA GLY A 3 10.41 13.11 5.25
C GLY A 3 10.32 12.32 3.95
N ARG A 4 11.46 12.01 3.32
CA ARG A 4 11.52 11.03 2.23
C ARG A 4 11.11 9.69 2.83
N LEU A 5 9.84 9.34 2.73
CA LEU A 5 9.41 7.95 2.80
C LEU A 5 10.11 7.27 1.62
N SER A 6 11.17 6.52 1.94
CA SER A 6 12.10 5.94 0.97
C SER A 6 11.60 4.57 0.52
N ASP A 7 12.19 4.02 -0.54
CA ASP A 7 11.98 2.63 -1.01
C ASP A 7 12.05 1.61 0.14
N ALA A 8 12.81 1.91 1.21
CA ALA A 8 12.88 1.09 2.41
C ALA A 8 11.55 0.97 3.17
N SER A 9 10.71 2.01 3.14
CA SER A 9 9.35 2.00 3.73
C SER A 9 8.46 1.06 2.94
N ILE A 10 8.53 1.09 1.61
CA ILE A 10 7.79 0.16 0.73
C ILE A 10 8.27 -1.29 0.96
N VAL A 11 9.59 -1.51 1.07
CA VAL A 11 10.16 -2.85 1.35
C VAL A 11 9.69 -3.38 2.71
N TYR A 12 9.51 -2.51 3.70
CA TYR A 12 8.97 -2.89 5.01
C TYR A 12 7.53 -3.40 4.91
N LEU A 13 6.70 -2.79 4.06
CA LEU A 13 5.29 -3.18 3.86
C LEU A 13 5.13 -4.56 3.21
N PHE A 14 6.13 -5.01 2.46
CA PHE A 14 6.16 -6.34 1.82
C PHE A 14 7.32 -7.20 2.37
N PRO A 15 7.24 -7.68 3.61
CA PRO A 15 8.29 -8.53 4.17
C PRO A 15 8.41 -9.83 3.35
N LYS A 16 9.64 -10.35 3.24
CA LYS A 16 9.96 -11.51 2.38
C LYS A 16 8.95 -12.65 2.56
N GLY A 17 8.26 -13.01 1.49
CA GLY A 17 7.30 -14.11 1.46
C GLY A 17 5.88 -13.77 1.93
N LYS A 18 5.57 -12.50 2.20
CA LYS A 18 4.21 -12.03 2.51
C LYS A 18 3.77 -10.96 1.52
N GLY A 19 3.17 -11.41 0.42
CA GLY A 19 2.57 -10.54 -0.60
C GLY A 19 3.60 -9.74 -1.42
N ALA A 20 3.16 -9.33 -2.60
CA ALA A 20 3.91 -8.42 -3.47
C ALA A 20 2.92 -7.57 -4.25
N ALA A 21 3.24 -6.30 -4.45
CA ALA A 21 2.53 -5.44 -5.40
C ALA A 21 3.25 -5.47 -6.74
N CYS A 22 2.50 -5.57 -7.84
CA CYS A 22 3.06 -5.40 -9.17
C CYS A 22 3.46 -3.92 -9.39
N ALA A 23 4.12 -3.60 -10.51
CA ALA A 23 4.55 -2.23 -10.81
C ALA A 23 3.42 -1.20 -10.71
N HIS A 24 2.23 -1.53 -11.23
CA HIS A 24 1.06 -0.66 -11.13
C HIS A 24 0.53 -0.54 -9.69
N GLY A 25 0.54 -1.63 -8.92
CA GLY A 25 0.19 -1.59 -7.50
C GLY A 25 1.14 -0.69 -6.70
N LEU A 26 2.44 -0.70 -7.03
CA LEU A 26 3.42 0.20 -6.41
C LEU A 26 3.16 1.66 -6.79
N GLU A 27 2.80 1.95 -8.04
CA GLU A 27 2.42 3.31 -8.46
C GLU A 27 1.23 3.85 -7.66
N LEU A 28 0.19 3.03 -7.46
CA LEU A 28 -0.97 3.40 -6.64
C LEU A 28 -0.61 3.59 -5.17
N LEU A 29 0.24 2.73 -4.62
CA LEU A 29 0.74 2.86 -3.25
C LEU A 29 1.59 4.13 -3.07
N PHE A 30 2.38 4.52 -4.08
CA PHE A 30 3.10 5.79 -4.09
C PHE A 30 2.15 6.99 -4.19
N ALA A 31 1.05 6.89 -4.94
CA ALA A 31 0.04 7.95 -4.96
C ALA A 31 -0.58 8.15 -3.56
N PHE A 32 -0.94 7.06 -2.87
CA PHE A 32 -1.39 7.13 -1.48
C PHE A 32 -0.35 7.77 -0.56
N MET A 33 0.93 7.40 -0.70
CA MET A 33 2.03 8.00 0.06
C MET A 33 2.17 9.52 -0.16
N ILE A 34 2.00 9.99 -1.40
CA ILE A 34 2.17 11.41 -1.76
C ILE A 34 0.99 12.25 -1.27
N GLU A 35 -0.23 11.78 -1.50
CA GLU A 35 -1.46 12.51 -1.16
C GLU A 35 -1.78 12.43 0.34
N ARG A 36 -1.41 11.31 0.98
CA ARG A 36 -1.73 10.98 2.37
C ARG A 36 -0.50 10.59 3.17
N PRO A 37 0.54 11.45 3.25
CA PRO A 37 1.81 11.09 3.87
C PRO A 37 1.68 10.76 5.35
N THR A 38 0.74 11.37 6.07
CA THR A 38 0.47 11.06 7.48
C THR A 38 -0.20 9.71 7.64
N ASP A 39 -1.25 9.43 6.87
CA ASP A 39 -1.94 8.13 6.92
C ASP A 39 -0.98 6.99 6.53
N PHE A 40 -0.14 7.23 5.52
CA PHE A 40 0.89 6.29 5.09
C PHE A 40 1.88 5.94 6.21
N THR A 41 2.17 6.83 7.16
CA THR A 41 3.07 6.49 8.28
C THR A 41 2.50 5.46 9.25
N PHE A 42 1.18 5.24 9.23
CA PHE A 42 0.50 4.24 10.05
C PHE A 42 0.21 2.94 9.29
N LEU A 43 0.59 2.88 8.01
CA LEU A 43 0.36 1.71 7.19
C LEU A 43 1.28 0.56 7.62
N GLU A 44 0.69 -0.58 7.94
CA GLU A 44 1.39 -1.76 8.42
C GLU A 44 1.25 -2.93 7.42
N PRO A 45 2.18 -3.91 7.41
CA PRO A 45 2.05 -5.09 6.56
C PRO A 45 0.73 -5.87 6.74
N ASP A 46 0.14 -5.83 7.93
CA ASP A 46 -1.12 -6.52 8.23
C ASP A 46 -2.34 -5.86 7.57
N ASP A 47 -2.28 -4.57 7.21
CA ASP A 47 -3.35 -3.90 6.46
C ASP A 47 -3.52 -4.53 5.06
N PHE A 48 -2.46 -5.11 4.50
CA PHE A 48 -2.48 -5.82 3.21
C PHE A 48 -3.16 -7.18 3.29
N LEU A 49 -3.30 -7.75 4.49
CA LEU A 49 -4.01 -9.02 4.71
C LEU A 49 -5.52 -8.82 4.81
N ARG A 50 -5.97 -7.60 5.16
CA ARG A 50 -7.38 -7.28 5.43
C ARG A 50 -7.75 -5.91 4.85
N MET A 51 -7.60 -5.81 3.53
CA MET A 51 -7.84 -4.57 2.78
C MET A 51 -9.25 -4.00 2.99
N ASP A 52 -10.23 -4.88 3.21
CA ASP A 52 -11.66 -4.58 3.41
C ASP A 52 -12.02 -4.25 4.86
N SER A 53 -11.07 -4.36 5.79
CA SER A 53 -11.24 -3.96 7.19
C SER A 53 -10.12 -3.05 7.69
N SER A 54 -9.32 -2.48 6.79
CA SER A 54 -8.24 -1.56 7.16
C SER A 54 -8.81 -0.24 7.68
N GLY A 55 -8.03 0.49 8.47
CA GLY A 55 -8.40 1.83 8.94
C GLY A 55 -8.47 2.89 7.83
N PHE A 56 -8.09 2.54 6.59
CA PHE A 56 -7.95 3.44 5.46
C PHE A 56 -9.13 3.39 4.48
N ILE A 57 -10.15 2.58 4.76
CA ILE A 57 -11.35 2.45 3.91
C ILE A 57 -12.01 3.81 3.70
N GLY A 58 -12.37 4.10 2.44
CA GLY A 58 -13.00 5.36 2.04
C GLY A 58 -12.00 6.45 1.70
N ILE A 59 -10.69 6.20 1.85
CA ILE A 59 -9.66 7.05 1.27
C ILE A 59 -9.48 6.64 -0.19
N SER A 60 -9.79 7.53 -1.12
CA SER A 60 -9.80 7.23 -2.56
C SER A 60 -8.52 6.57 -3.06
N GLU A 61 -7.36 7.07 -2.65
CA GLU A 61 -6.07 6.53 -3.09
C GLU A 61 -5.81 5.11 -2.53
N TRP A 62 -6.26 4.85 -1.30
CA TRP A 62 -6.21 3.51 -0.70
C TRP A 62 -7.20 2.58 -1.38
N ASP A 63 -8.44 3.00 -1.59
CA ASP A 63 -9.48 2.18 -2.20
C ASP A 63 -9.11 1.78 -3.64
N ASP A 64 -8.45 2.67 -4.38
CA ASP A 64 -7.91 2.39 -5.72
C ASP A 64 -6.78 1.35 -5.67
N PHE A 65 -5.82 1.50 -4.74
CA PHE A 65 -4.81 0.49 -4.48
C PHE A 65 -5.43 -0.84 -4.07
N ALA A 66 -6.35 -0.84 -3.12
CA ALA A 66 -7.03 -2.03 -2.59
C ALA A 66 -7.79 -2.80 -3.67
N ARG A 67 -8.53 -2.07 -4.50
CA ARG A 67 -9.23 -2.64 -5.65
C ARG A 67 -8.25 -3.29 -6.62
N HIS A 68 -7.13 -2.65 -6.92
CA HIS A 68 -6.12 -3.24 -7.81
C HIS A 68 -5.45 -4.46 -7.18
N TYR A 69 -4.96 -4.32 -5.94
CA TYR A 69 -4.20 -5.33 -5.22
C TYR A 69 -4.98 -6.64 -5.12
N THR A 70 -6.27 -6.57 -4.77
CA THR A 70 -7.14 -7.75 -4.62
C THR A 70 -7.61 -8.39 -5.93
N THR A 71 -7.64 -7.65 -7.04
CA THR A 71 -8.13 -8.16 -8.34
C THR A 71 -7.03 -8.52 -9.33
N CYS A 72 -5.81 -8.00 -9.11
CA CYS A 72 -4.67 -8.23 -9.98
C CYS A 72 -4.03 -9.59 -9.68
N GLY A 73 -4.09 -10.52 -10.63
CA GLY A 73 -3.43 -11.83 -10.51
C GLY A 73 -1.90 -11.81 -10.49
N LEU A 74 -1.26 -10.64 -10.63
CA LEU A 74 0.18 -10.45 -10.44
C LEU A 74 0.53 -9.93 -9.04
N CYS A 75 -0.46 -9.39 -8.32
CA CYS A 75 -0.30 -9.04 -6.92
C CYS A 75 -0.48 -10.31 -6.06
N HIS A 76 0.10 -10.32 -4.86
CA HIS A 76 0.08 -11.46 -3.92
C HIS A 76 0.77 -12.75 -4.40
N GLY A 77 1.52 -12.71 -5.51
CA GLY A 77 2.30 -13.85 -6.03
C GLY A 77 3.53 -14.21 -5.21
#